data_AF-A0A2I2G1S9-F1
#
_entry.id   AF-A0A2I2G1S9-F1
#
_cell.length_a   1.000
_cell.length_b   1.000
_cell.length_c   1.000
_cell.angle_alpha   90.00
_cell.angle_beta   90.00
_cell.angle_gamma   90.00
#
_symmetry.space_group_name_H-M   'P 1'
#
loop_
_entity.id
_entity.type
_entity.pdbx_description
1 polymer ?
#
loop_
_entity_poly.entity_id
_entity_poly.type
_entity_poly.pdbx_seq_one_letter_code
_entity_poly.pdbx_strand_id
1 'polypeptide(L)'
;MAPVTLGTVDNDLKDVIQQLFEIQSAVHGYLGPETQQELVRKIKTLTLGLSTLSTHTRDPPTPFDTAARDNVPAHPSELPVSSIQLPPEIIDYVDAARNPDIYTREFVELVQRGNQDLKGKQEAFASFRDVLAREMRSAMPECRGEVDRVVQATSSPGDAEDGGVDGEGQGRAQG
;
A
#
# COMPACT_ATOMS: atom_id res chain seq x y z
N MET A 1 22.43 4.20 19.57
CA MET A 1 21.15 4.74 20.05
C MET A 1 20.07 3.77 19.62
N ALA A 2 19.15 3.39 20.50
CA ALA A 2 18.05 2.50 20.11
C ALA A 2 17.16 3.21 19.06
N PRO A 3 16.57 2.47 18.10
CA PRO A 3 15.68 3.05 17.12
C PRO A 3 14.44 3.64 17.81
N VAL A 4 14.06 4.87 17.44
CA VAL A 4 12.81 5.47 17.88
C VAL A 4 11.67 4.70 17.21
N THR A 5 10.77 4.17 18.03
CA THR A 5 9.65 3.37 17.55
C THR A 5 8.40 4.22 17.36
N LEU A 6 7.47 3.72 16.56
CA LEU A 6 6.16 4.37 16.35
C LEU A 6 5.40 4.59 17.66
N GLY A 7 5.52 3.65 18.62
CA GLY A 7 4.91 3.79 19.94
C GLY A 7 5.50 4.93 20.77
N THR A 8 6.80 5.21 20.66
CA THR A 8 7.41 6.36 21.33
C THR A 8 6.86 7.67 20.78
N VAL A 9 6.78 7.80 19.45
CA VAL A 9 6.25 9.01 18.80
C VAL A 9 4.76 9.21 19.09
N ASP A 10 3.96 8.15 19.13
CA ASP A 10 2.54 8.22 19.51
C ASP A 10 2.36 8.75 20.94
N ASN A 11 3.19 8.31 21.89
CA ASN A 11 3.16 8.84 23.26
C ASN A 11 3.59 10.31 23.31
N ASP A 12 4.67 10.68 22.62
CA ASP A 12 5.13 12.07 22.56
C ASP A 12 4.05 13.00 21.98
N LEU A 13 3.31 12.55 20.96
CA LEU A 13 2.20 13.30 20.36
C LEU A 13 1.05 13.51 21.36
N LYS A 14 0.67 12.46 22.10
CA LYS A 14 -0.36 12.54 23.15
C LYS A 14 0.04 13.52 24.25
N ASP A 15 1.29 13.48 24.68
CA ASP A 15 1.82 14.38 25.70
C ASP A 15 1.78 15.85 25.23
N VAL A 16 2.13 16.12 23.98
CA VAL A 16 2.04 17.48 23.39
C VAL A 16 0.59 17.96 23.33
N ILE A 17 -0.36 17.12 22.90
CA ILE A 17 -1.78 17.47 22.84
C ILE A 17 -2.31 17.76 24.26
N GLN A 18 -1.94 16.94 25.24
CA GLN A 18 -2.31 17.12 26.63
C GLN A 18 -1.77 18.46 27.18
N GLN A 19 -0.51 18.79 26.89
CA GLN A 19 0.10 20.07 27.28
C GLN A 19 -0.63 21.27 26.66
N LEU A 20 -1.04 21.18 25.38
CA LEU A 20 -1.83 22.23 24.72
C LEU A 20 -3.19 22.42 25.40
N PHE A 21 -3.89 21.34 25.74
CA PHE A 21 -5.17 21.39 26.43
C PHE A 21 -5.04 22.03 27.83
N GLU A 22 -4.01 21.66 28.58
CA GLU A 22 -3.74 22.25 29.89
C GLU A 22 -3.41 23.73 29.83
N ILE A 23 -2.67 24.16 28.81
CA ILE A 23 -2.38 25.58 28.57
C ILE A 23 -3.69 26.32 28.26
N GLN A 24 -4.53 25.80 27.37
CA GLN A 24 -5.82 26.40 27.04
C GLN A 24 -6.69 26.58 28.30
N SER A 25 -6.73 25.56 29.16
CA SER A 25 -7.46 25.62 30.43
C SER A 25 -6.89 26.68 31.39
N ALA A 26 -5.57 26.71 31.56
CA ALA A 26 -4.89 27.68 32.42
C ALA A 26 -5.06 29.13 31.96
N VAL A 27 -5.13 29.37 30.63
CA VAL A 27 -5.39 30.68 30.05
C VAL A 27 -6.84 31.12 30.29
N HIS A 28 -7.81 30.22 30.15
CA HIS A 28 -9.22 30.54 30.43
C HIS A 28 -9.47 30.85 31.92
N GLY A 29 -8.75 30.18 32.82
CA GLY A 29 -8.84 30.38 34.27
C GLY A 29 -7.84 31.40 34.84
N TYR A 30 -7.32 32.33 34.02
CA TYR A 30 -6.28 33.25 34.46
C TYR A 30 -6.76 34.21 35.56
N LEU A 31 -6.16 34.12 36.76
CA LEU A 31 -6.56 34.88 37.95
C LEU A 31 -5.43 35.77 38.52
N GLY A 32 -4.37 36.02 37.75
CA GLY A 32 -3.27 36.92 38.13
C GLY A 32 -1.88 36.27 38.24
N PRO A 33 -0.98 36.78 39.09
CA PRO A 33 0.46 36.51 39.02
C PRO A 33 0.87 35.07 39.37
N GLU A 34 0.09 34.35 40.18
CA GLU A 34 0.33 32.93 40.47
C GLU A 34 0.05 32.05 39.24
N THR A 35 -1.09 32.28 38.57
CA THR A 35 -1.42 31.64 37.29
C THR A 35 -0.44 31.98 36.17
N GLN A 36 0.21 33.15 36.23
CA GLN A 36 1.22 33.55 35.25
C GLN A 36 2.47 32.66 35.32
N GLN A 37 2.95 32.33 36.53
CA GLN A 37 4.13 31.47 36.70
C GLN A 37 3.87 30.04 36.23
N GLU A 38 2.66 29.52 36.50
CA GLU A 38 2.22 28.22 36.02
C GLU A 38 2.12 28.16 34.49
N LEU A 39 1.56 29.20 33.86
CA LEU A 39 1.47 29.30 32.41
C LEU A 39 2.86 29.28 31.75
N VAL A 40 3.80 30.07 32.28
CA VAL A 40 5.18 30.09 31.78
C VAL A 40 5.85 28.72 31.92
N ARG A 41 5.60 27.99 33.01
CA ARG A 41 6.12 26.63 33.18
C ARG A 41 5.54 25.69 32.12
N LYS A 42 4.23 25.72 31.88
CA LYS A 42 3.57 24.89 30.87
C LYS A 42 4.08 25.18 29.45
N ILE A 43 4.30 26.44 29.09
CA ILE A 43 4.87 26.83 27.79
C ILE A 43 6.30 26.29 27.61
N LYS A 44 7.12 26.32 28.66
CA LYS A 44 8.46 25.72 28.63
C LYS A 44 8.40 24.21 28.42
N THR A 45 7.50 23.53 29.12
CA THR A 45 7.27 22.08 28.93
C THR A 45 6.82 21.77 27.51
N LEU A 46 5.90 22.56 26.94
CA LEU A 46 5.46 22.42 25.55
C LEU A 46 6.61 22.56 24.55
N THR A 47 7.48 23.55 24.77
CA THR A 47 8.64 23.78 23.88
C THR A 47 9.61 22.60 23.93
N LEU A 48 9.85 22.04 25.12
CA LEU A 48 10.65 20.83 25.29
C LEU A 48 10.00 19.63 24.60
N GLY A 49 8.69 19.42 24.77
CA GLY A 49 7.94 18.34 24.12
C GLY A 49 7.99 18.41 22.60
N LEU A 50 7.76 19.59 22.01
CA LEU A 50 7.86 19.80 20.56
C LEU A 50 9.28 19.58 20.03
N SER A 51 10.31 20.00 20.78
CA SER A 51 11.70 19.74 20.41
C SER A 51 12.01 18.24 20.42
N THR A 52 11.57 17.51 21.45
CA THR A 52 11.75 16.06 21.54
C THR A 52 11.04 15.36 20.38
N LEU A 53 9.76 15.69 20.15
CA LEU A 53 8.97 15.12 19.06
C LEU A 53 9.66 15.38 17.70
N SER A 54 10.13 16.60 17.45
CA SER A 54 10.86 16.94 16.23
C SER A 54 12.15 16.14 16.07
N THR A 55 12.89 15.87 17.14
CA THR A 55 14.10 15.05 17.06
C THR A 55 13.81 13.57 16.84
N HIS A 56 12.71 13.07 17.40
CA HIS A 56 12.27 11.68 17.29
C HIS A 56 11.66 11.36 15.92
N THR A 57 11.05 12.33 15.25
CA THR A 57 10.46 12.17 13.90
C THR A 57 11.42 12.56 12.78
N ARG A 58 12.60 13.08 13.09
CA ARG A 58 13.58 13.46 12.08
C ARG A 58 14.15 12.21 11.42
N ASP A 59 13.94 12.09 10.11
CA ASP A 59 14.51 11.01 9.31
C ASP A 59 16.04 10.98 9.40
N PRO A 60 16.66 9.88 9.85
CA PRO A 60 18.03 9.60 9.46
C PRO A 60 18.03 9.16 7.98
N PRO A 61 18.96 9.68 7.16
CA PRO A 61 19.13 9.23 5.78
C PRO A 61 19.85 7.87 5.81
N THR A 62 19.17 6.82 6.28
CA THR A 62 19.72 5.47 6.16
C THR A 62 19.37 4.92 4.79
N PRO A 63 20.36 4.61 3.93
CA PRO A 63 20.10 3.93 2.68
C PRO A 63 19.38 2.61 2.96
N PHE A 64 18.41 2.31 2.09
CA PHE A 64 17.54 1.13 2.05
C PHE A 64 18.23 -0.16 2.53
N ASP A 65 18.25 -0.43 3.84
CA ASP A 65 18.71 -1.71 4.37
C ASP A 65 17.59 -2.72 4.16
N THR A 66 17.64 -3.36 3.00
CA THR A 66 16.72 -4.42 2.57
C THR A 66 16.82 -5.67 3.47
N ALA A 67 17.77 -5.68 4.41
CA ALA A 67 18.09 -6.77 5.33
C ALA A 67 17.12 -6.92 6.52
N ALA A 68 16.21 -5.97 6.77
CA ALA A 68 15.25 -6.04 7.88
C ALA A 68 13.93 -6.78 7.54
N ARG A 69 13.80 -7.39 6.35
CA ARG A 69 12.57 -8.05 5.91
C ARG A 69 12.26 -9.38 6.63
N ASP A 70 13.25 -9.99 7.28
CA ASP A 70 13.09 -11.29 7.94
C ASP A 70 12.73 -11.22 9.43
N ASN A 71 12.63 -10.02 10.02
CA ASN A 71 12.32 -9.84 11.44
C ASN A 71 11.21 -8.79 11.61
N VAL A 72 10.03 -9.09 11.07
CA VAL A 72 8.81 -8.28 11.32
C VAL A 72 8.48 -8.39 12.81
N PRO A 73 8.55 -7.29 13.59
CA PRO A 73 8.16 -7.32 14.99
C PRO A 73 6.70 -7.76 15.13
N ALA A 74 6.37 -8.48 16.19
CA ALA A 74 5.02 -9.00 16.42
C ALA A 74 3.96 -7.89 16.58
N HIS A 75 4.38 -6.65 16.86
CA HIS A 75 3.49 -5.51 17.08
C HIS A 75 3.91 -4.26 16.28
N PRO A 76 2.97 -3.58 15.57
CA PRO A 76 3.28 -2.43 14.73
C PRO A 76 3.89 -1.22 15.47
N SER A 77 3.67 -1.09 16.79
CA SER A 77 4.27 -0.01 17.59
C SER A 77 5.78 -0.14 17.80
N GLU A 78 6.38 -1.29 17.52
CA GLU A 78 7.83 -1.52 17.63
C GLU A 78 8.57 -1.16 16.34
N LEU A 79 7.83 -0.84 15.26
CA LEU A 79 8.42 -0.46 13.99
C LEU A 79 9.19 0.87 14.14
N PRO A 80 10.42 0.96 13.61
CA PRO A 80 11.15 2.21 13.53
C PRO A 80 10.40 3.21 12.64
N VAL A 81 10.27 4.46 13.08
CA VAL A 81 9.53 5.50 12.34
C VAL A 81 10.13 5.75 10.95
N SER A 82 11.45 5.65 10.82
CA SER A 82 12.18 5.82 9.56
C SER A 82 11.90 4.75 8.50
N SER A 83 11.23 3.65 8.87
CA SER A 83 10.87 2.58 7.94
C SER A 83 9.51 2.82 7.25
N ILE A 84 8.76 3.83 7.71
CA ILE A 84 7.40 4.11 7.24
C ILE A 84 7.48 5.13 6.11
N GLN A 85 6.99 4.76 4.92
CA GLN A 85 6.82 5.67 3.81
C GLN A 85 5.33 5.89 3.55
N LEU A 86 4.93 7.15 3.48
CA LEU A 86 3.54 7.54 3.26
C LEU A 86 3.41 8.19 1.87
N PRO A 87 2.46 7.74 1.04
CA PRO A 87 2.07 8.48 -0.16
C PRO A 87 1.65 9.91 0.18
N PRO A 88 2.04 10.92 -0.62
CA PRO A 88 1.72 12.31 -0.35
C PRO A 88 0.20 12.56 -0.32
N GLU A 89 -0.59 11.78 -1.06
CA GLU A 89 -2.04 11.90 -1.08
C GLU A 89 -2.68 11.64 0.29
N ILE A 90 -2.03 10.85 1.16
CA ILE A 90 -2.54 10.62 2.52
C ILE A 90 -2.52 11.93 3.34
N ILE A 91 -1.57 12.83 3.09
CA ILE A 91 -1.48 14.13 3.77
C ILE A 91 -2.73 14.96 3.45
N ASP A 92 -3.15 15.00 2.18
CA ASP A 92 -4.36 15.71 1.76
C ASP A 92 -5.62 15.16 2.44
N TYR A 93 -5.70 13.85 2.68
CA TYR A 93 -6.80 13.23 3.42
C TYR A 93 -6.85 13.72 4.87
N VAL A 94 -5.70 13.76 5.55
CA VAL A 94 -5.59 14.23 6.94
C VAL A 94 -5.92 15.72 7.04
N ASP A 95 -5.40 16.55 6.13
CA ASP A 95 -5.67 17.99 6.08
C ASP A 95 -7.15 18.30 5.82
N ALA A 96 -7.83 17.47 5.01
CA ALA A 96 -9.26 17.57 4.77
C ALA A 96 -10.14 16.94 5.88
N ALA A 97 -9.54 16.49 6.98
CA ALA A 97 -10.20 15.74 8.06
C ALA A 97 -10.98 14.49 7.58
N ARG A 98 -10.52 13.87 6.48
CA ARG A 98 -11.05 12.62 5.93
C ARG A 98 -10.30 11.43 6.54
N ASN A 99 -10.99 10.30 6.73
CA ASN A 99 -10.34 9.09 7.21
C ASN A 99 -9.30 8.58 6.17
N PRO A 100 -7.99 8.52 6.50
CA PRO A 100 -6.96 8.03 5.58
C PRO A 100 -7.13 6.56 5.19
N ASP A 101 -7.86 5.74 5.97
CA ASP A 101 -8.15 4.34 5.60
C ASP A 101 -8.91 4.21 4.28
N ILE A 102 -9.64 5.26 3.90
CA ILE A 102 -10.38 5.30 2.64
C ILE A 102 -9.42 5.33 1.45
N TYR A 103 -8.28 6.02 1.54
CA TYR A 103 -7.25 6.00 0.49
C TYR A 103 -6.73 4.58 0.27
N THR A 104 -6.37 3.89 1.35
CA THR A 104 -5.86 2.51 1.28
C THR A 104 -6.90 1.58 0.66
N ARG A 105 -8.17 1.72 1.05
CA ARG A 105 -9.28 0.97 0.46
C ARG A 105 -9.43 1.25 -1.04
N GLU A 106 -9.52 2.51 -1.42
CA GLU A 106 -9.66 2.94 -2.83
C GLU A 106 -8.46 2.45 -3.67
N PHE A 107 -7.25 2.47 -3.10
CA PHE A 107 -6.04 1.97 -3.75
C PHE A 107 -6.11 0.46 -4.02
N VAL A 108 -6.52 -0.34 -3.03
CA VAL A 108 -6.69 -1.79 -3.21
C VAL A 108 -7.77 -2.08 -4.24
N GLU A 109 -8.90 -1.38 -4.19
CA GLU A 109 -9.99 -1.51 -5.17
C GLU A 109 -9.51 -1.13 -6.59
N LEU A 110 -8.71 -0.07 -6.73
CA LEU A 110 -8.11 0.36 -7.99
C LEU A 110 -7.13 -0.69 -8.53
N VAL A 111 -6.25 -1.23 -7.69
CA VAL A 111 -5.28 -2.27 -8.08
C VAL A 111 -5.99 -3.54 -8.52
N GLN A 112 -7.01 -3.96 -7.79
CA GLN A 112 -7.80 -5.14 -8.14
C GLN A 112 -8.51 -4.96 -9.48
N ARG A 113 -9.18 -3.82 -9.67
CA ARG A 113 -9.87 -3.49 -10.92
C ARG A 113 -8.89 -3.40 -12.09
N GLY A 114 -7.74 -2.77 -11.88
CA GLY A 114 -6.67 -2.68 -12.86
C GLY A 114 -6.16 -4.06 -13.25
N ASN A 115 -5.85 -4.91 -12.28
CA ASN A 115 -5.37 -6.27 -12.54
C ASN A 115 -6.39 -7.12 -13.32
N GLN A 116 -7.68 -7.00 -12.98
CA GLN A 116 -8.75 -7.67 -13.72
C GLN A 116 -8.88 -7.15 -15.16
N ASP A 117 -8.80 -5.83 -15.37
CA ASP A 117 -8.85 -5.22 -16.70
C ASP A 117 -7.63 -5.64 -17.56
N LEU A 118 -6.43 -5.66 -16.97
CA LEU A 118 -5.23 -6.16 -17.65
C LEU A 118 -5.37 -7.63 -18.04
N LYS A 119 -5.86 -8.47 -17.12
CA LYS A 119 -6.10 -9.89 -17.38
C LYS A 119 -7.12 -10.09 -18.51
N GLY A 120 -8.26 -9.38 -18.47
CA GLY A 120 -9.28 -9.48 -19.52
C GLY A 120 -8.77 -9.00 -20.88
N LYS A 121 -7.96 -7.94 -20.92
CA LYS A 121 -7.28 -7.51 -22.16
C LYS A 121 -6.31 -8.56 -22.67
N GLN A 122 -5.50 -9.15 -21.80
CA GLN A 122 -4.57 -10.22 -22.16
C GLN A 122 -5.31 -11.41 -22.79
N GLU A 123 -6.39 -11.87 -22.16
CA GLU A 123 -7.24 -12.97 -22.67
C GLU A 123 -7.87 -12.62 -24.03
N ALA A 124 -8.37 -11.39 -24.20
CA ALA A 124 -8.93 -10.93 -25.46
C ALA A 124 -7.87 -10.88 -26.58
N PHE A 125 -6.65 -10.42 -26.28
CA PHE A 125 -5.55 -10.41 -27.25
C PHE A 125 -5.06 -11.82 -27.59
N ALA A 126 -5.04 -12.75 -26.62
CA ALA A 126 -4.74 -14.15 -26.87
C ALA A 126 -5.79 -14.78 -27.80
N SER A 127 -7.07 -14.58 -27.51
CA SER A 127 -8.17 -15.03 -28.38
C SER A 127 -8.07 -14.45 -29.79
N PHE A 128 -7.80 -13.14 -29.90
CA PHE A 128 -7.62 -12.49 -31.20
C PHE A 128 -6.43 -13.06 -31.98
N ARG A 129 -5.29 -13.28 -31.30
CA ARG A 129 -4.10 -13.94 -31.88
C ARG A 129 -4.47 -15.31 -32.45
N ASP A 130 -5.20 -16.12 -31.70
CA ASP A 130 -5.51 -17.50 -32.10
C ASP A 130 -6.48 -17.55 -33.27
N VAL A 131 -7.49 -16.67 -33.29
CA VAL A 131 -8.41 -16.51 -34.43
C VAL A 131 -7.65 -16.02 -35.66
N LEU A 132 -6.85 -14.97 -35.54
CA LEU A 132 -6.07 -14.42 -36.66
C LEU A 132 -5.11 -15.47 -37.23
N ALA A 133 -4.41 -16.21 -36.37
CA ALA A 133 -3.52 -17.29 -36.78
C ALA A 133 -4.27 -18.38 -37.54
N ARG A 134 -5.47 -18.77 -37.10
CA ARG A 134 -6.31 -19.75 -37.80
C ARG A 134 -6.71 -19.27 -39.19
N GLU A 135 -7.20 -18.03 -39.31
CA GLU A 135 -7.60 -17.47 -40.60
C GLU A 135 -6.41 -17.32 -41.55
N MET A 136 -5.24 -16.90 -41.05
CA MET A 136 -4.00 -16.80 -41.85
C MET A 136 -3.53 -18.17 -42.36
N ARG A 137 -3.57 -19.22 -41.53
CA ARG A 137 -3.26 -20.60 -41.98
C ARG A 137 -4.22 -21.10 -43.06
N SER A 138 -5.48 -20.66 -43.03
CA SER A 138 -6.50 -21.04 -44.01
C SER A 138 -6.31 -20.30 -45.33
N ALA A 139 -6.11 -18.98 -45.27
CA ALA A 139 -6.01 -18.12 -46.44
C ALA A 139 -4.64 -18.15 -47.14
N MET A 140 -3.55 -18.44 -46.41
CA MET A 140 -2.17 -18.42 -46.91
C MET A 140 -1.39 -19.67 -46.46
N PRO A 141 -1.56 -20.82 -47.15
CA PRO A 141 -0.92 -22.09 -46.77
C PRO A 141 0.61 -22.05 -46.74
N GLU A 142 1.22 -21.18 -47.55
CA GLU A 142 2.67 -20.98 -47.67
C GLU A 142 3.31 -20.38 -46.41
N CYS A 143 2.54 -19.67 -45.57
CA CYS A 143 3.03 -18.98 -44.37
C CYS A 143 2.70 -19.73 -43.05
N ARG A 144 2.19 -20.97 -43.13
CA ARG A 144 1.71 -21.72 -41.94
C ARG A 144 2.80 -21.91 -40.89
N GLY A 145 4.00 -22.29 -41.33
CA GLY A 145 5.13 -22.55 -40.43
C GLY A 145 5.58 -21.29 -39.68
N GLU A 146 5.57 -20.14 -40.35
CA GLU A 146 5.89 -18.85 -39.75
C GLU A 146 4.82 -18.44 -38.73
N VAL A 147 3.53 -18.60 -39.05
CA VAL A 147 2.42 -18.29 -38.14
C VAL A 147 2.49 -19.16 -36.88
N ASP A 148 2.74 -20.47 -37.02
CA ASP A 148 2.88 -21.38 -35.88
C ASP A 148 4.04 -20.99 -34.96
N ARG A 149 5.17 -20.61 -35.55
CA ARG A 149 6.33 -20.14 -34.79
C ARG A 149 6.03 -18.87 -34.01
N VAL A 150 5.29 -17.93 -34.60
CA VAL A 150 4.91 -16.67 -33.92
C VAL A 150 3.92 -16.93 -32.79
N VAL A 151 2.91 -17.77 -33.00
CA VAL A 151 1.96 -18.13 -31.94
C VAL A 151 2.68 -18.80 -30.77
N GLN A 152 3.57 -19.75 -31.04
CA GLN A 152 4.33 -20.43 -29.99
C GLN A 152 5.32 -19.52 -29.26
N ALA A 153 5.88 -18.52 -29.95
CA ALA A 153 6.75 -17.52 -29.33
C ALA A 153 5.98 -16.46 -28.51
N THR A 154 4.68 -16.29 -28.77
CA THR A 154 3.83 -15.26 -28.13
C THR A 154 2.80 -15.85 -27.17
N SER A 155 2.67 -17.18 -27.10
CA SER A 155 1.89 -17.87 -26.08
C SER A 155 2.57 -17.76 -24.73
N SER A 156 1.81 -17.36 -23.72
CA SER A 156 2.30 -17.34 -22.34
C SER A 156 2.31 -18.77 -21.80
N PRO A 157 3.26 -19.18 -20.95
CA PRO A 157 3.32 -20.55 -20.40
C PRO A 157 2.07 -20.99 -19.62
N GLY A 158 1.15 -20.07 -19.28
CA GLY A 158 -0.14 -20.37 -18.66
C GLY A 158 -1.29 -20.70 -19.63
N ASP A 159 -1.12 -20.50 -20.94
CA ASP A 159 -2.18 -20.73 -21.95
C ASP A 159 -2.33 -22.22 -22.33
N ALA A 160 -1.43 -23.10 -21.86
CA ALA A 160 -1.34 -24.50 -22.30
C ALA A 160 -2.19 -25.50 -21.47
N GLU A 161 -2.78 -25.08 -20.34
CA GLU A 161 -3.46 -26.01 -19.41
C GLU A 161 -5.00 -26.07 -19.51
N ASP A 162 -5.67 -25.17 -20.25
CA ASP A 162 -7.15 -25.14 -20.31
C ASP A 162 -7.77 -25.91 -21.50
N GLY A 163 -6.94 -26.61 -22.27
CA GLY A 163 -7.31 -27.15 -23.59
C GLY A 163 -7.68 -28.63 -23.66
N GLY A 164 -8.29 -29.25 -22.64
CA GLY A 164 -8.71 -30.64 -22.82
C GLY A 164 -9.53 -31.29 -21.71
N VAL A 165 -10.86 -31.28 -21.86
CA VAL A 165 -11.72 -32.47 -21.63
C VAL A 165 -12.96 -32.36 -22.53
N ASP A 166 -12.87 -32.84 -23.77
CA ASP A 166 -14.03 -33.33 -24.52
C ASP A 166 -13.70 -34.74 -25.01
N GLY A 167 -14.27 -35.74 -24.34
CA GLY A 167 -14.06 -37.17 -24.59
C GLY A 167 -15.38 -37.93 -24.45
N GLU A 168 -15.88 -38.37 -25.59
CA GLU A 168 -17.17 -38.99 -25.85
C GLU A 168 -17.44 -40.33 -25.12
N GLY A 169 -18.71 -40.54 -24.77
CA GLY A 169 -19.49 -41.76 -25.05
C GLY A 169 -18.94 -43.14 -24.69
N GLN A 170 -19.52 -43.78 -23.66
CA GLN A 170 -19.66 -45.24 -23.64
C GLN A 170 -21.07 -45.65 -23.21
N GLY A 171 -21.83 -46.18 -24.18
CA GLY A 171 -23.14 -46.76 -23.95
C GLY A 171 -23.08 -47.98 -23.01
N ARG A 172 -24.10 -48.10 -22.16
CA ARG A 172 -24.44 -49.34 -21.48
C ARG A 172 -25.92 -49.64 -21.70
N ALA A 173 -26.17 -50.50 -22.68
CA ALA A 173 -27.34 -51.34 -22.71
C ALA A 173 -27.17 -52.44 -21.63
N GLN A 174 -28.12 -52.53 -20.71
CA GLN A 174 -28.64 -53.78 -20.13
C GLN A 174 -29.76 -53.43 -19.13
N GLY A 175 -30.93 -54.01 -19.38
CA GLY A 175 -32.18 -53.81 -18.65
C GLY A 175 -33.36 -53.97 -19.59
#